data_AF-A0AAJ1KWK3-F1
#
_entry.id   AF-A0AAJ1KWK3-F1
#
_cell.length_a   1.000
_cell.length_b   1.000
_cell.length_c   1.000
_cell.angle_alpha   90.00
_cell.angle_beta   90.00
_cell.angle_gamma   90.00
#
_symmetry.space_group_name_H-M   'P 1'
#
loop_
_entity.id
_entity.type
_entity.pdbx_description
1 polymer ?
#
loop_
_entity_poly.entity_id
_entity_poly.type
_entity_poly.pdbx_seq_one_letter_code
_entity_poly.pdbx_strand_id
1 'polypeptide(L)'
;MAGSIINLFMWGYQDSYRIHIQILARNVLKKLGAPADAEVLLVGARRPGSKNANPICVEPEDGKWHLSLFEGLLDSVESIYKNHRLQSMIFGDGPSMRDKPEWIRRDSVRTSVSKALDAFDTEHNVTSFCGESRRIDDYYVTPVIQIPNDTFEKFPPLLSNSVDESQQGHGFRSLIHAAMYAVLREATEELHNPDPGRFIHGSMRDAEEIIRIAAKDFLHTAGLSIERRYIHTDLFDALNLVSSLMYEGAKGIGQLILVDPDNEAVEFLAKFVEPVPFREPRWVRKVLQMAASGVGIIANSQYIYGLGRLKESHDPSAQDAFTVDFIDHYHWQLYCGNQALLLSQYAVPKLPQEPFDKAAFLANYARLFPLSSQDSGLHLWNLLMTQTSQGHGSMIVVAEDAACEANRLCKQGTRIVPTKLTESLLRSVSGIDGTILLDPAGLCHAIGIILDGEATDECTPSRGSRYNSGVRYVQTSGTRRLAIVVSDDRTVDIIPQIKRLCSRSKIEQCVVTLEAATLDNYHDSRNWLNDHRFYINAEQCARINAVLDKLDAVPKEVGLIYFETERFEVDPEMDESYLID
;
A
#
# COMPACT_ATOMS: atom_id res chain seq x y z
N MET A 1 -26.81 -32.34 -4.23
CA MET A 1 -26.44 -31.75 -5.53
C MET A 1 -27.48 -30.69 -5.84
N ALA A 2 -27.42 -29.58 -5.12
CA ALA A 2 -28.09 -28.35 -5.51
C ALA A 2 -27.06 -27.24 -5.24
N GLY A 3 -26.00 -27.22 -6.05
CA GLY A 3 -25.12 -26.06 -6.06
C GLY A 3 -25.95 -24.82 -6.38
N SER A 4 -25.54 -23.68 -5.83
CA SER A 4 -26.05 -22.35 -6.20
C SER A 4 -26.33 -22.30 -7.70
N ILE A 5 -27.58 -21.97 -8.07
CA ILE A 5 -27.98 -21.87 -9.47
C ILE A 5 -27.38 -20.57 -10.01
N ILE A 6 -26.31 -20.67 -10.79
CA ILE A 6 -25.75 -19.55 -11.55
C ILE A 6 -26.76 -19.18 -12.65
N ASN A 7 -27.40 -18.02 -12.56
CA ASN A 7 -28.39 -17.58 -13.57
C ASN A 7 -27.69 -16.88 -14.75
N LEU A 8 -26.60 -16.18 -14.48
CA LEU A 8 -25.74 -15.46 -15.42
C LEU A 8 -24.48 -16.30 -15.71
N PHE A 9 -24.72 -17.50 -16.23
CA PHE A 9 -23.66 -18.46 -16.51
C PHE A 9 -22.80 -18.05 -17.71
N MET A 10 -21.51 -17.79 -17.45
CA MET A 10 -20.46 -17.63 -18.47
C MET A 10 -19.65 -18.91 -18.63
N TRP A 11 -19.15 -19.49 -17.53
CA TRP A 11 -18.51 -20.81 -17.46
C TRP A 11 -18.52 -21.37 -16.02
N GLY A 12 -18.17 -22.65 -15.84
CA GLY A 12 -18.36 -23.37 -14.58
C GLY A 12 -17.47 -22.98 -13.39
N TYR A 13 -16.47 -22.12 -13.56
CA TYR A 13 -15.51 -21.73 -12.52
C TYR A 13 -15.40 -20.20 -12.37
N GLN A 14 -16.40 -19.45 -12.84
CA GLN A 14 -16.38 -17.98 -12.83
C GLN A 14 -16.26 -17.39 -11.40
N ASP A 15 -16.97 -17.98 -10.43
CA ASP A 15 -16.96 -17.52 -9.04
C ASP A 15 -15.58 -17.73 -8.40
N SER A 16 -15.00 -18.92 -8.55
CA SER A 16 -13.69 -19.25 -7.99
C SER A 16 -12.58 -18.41 -8.64
N TYR A 17 -12.68 -18.18 -9.95
CA TYR A 17 -11.78 -17.27 -10.68
C TYR A 17 -11.87 -15.83 -10.12
N ARG A 18 -13.08 -15.28 -9.97
CA ARG A 18 -13.30 -13.93 -9.41
C ARG A 18 -12.73 -13.80 -7.99
N ILE A 19 -13.06 -14.75 -7.12
CA ILE A 19 -12.61 -14.77 -5.71
C ILE A 19 -11.09 -14.79 -5.64
N HIS A 20 -10.43 -15.58 -6.49
CA HIS A 20 -8.98 -15.67 -6.50
C HIS A 20 -8.33 -14.32 -6.85
N ILE A 21 -8.84 -13.61 -7.86
CA ILE A 21 -8.36 -12.26 -8.24
C ILE A 21 -8.59 -11.27 -7.09
N GLN A 22 -9.74 -11.34 -6.43
CA GLN A 22 -10.05 -10.46 -5.30
C GLN A 22 -9.06 -10.65 -4.15
N ILE A 23 -8.78 -11.90 -3.79
CA ILE A 23 -7.78 -12.24 -2.77
C ILE A 23 -6.40 -11.72 -3.18
N LEU A 24 -6.00 -11.91 -4.43
CA LEU A 24 -4.71 -11.47 -4.95
C LEU A 24 -4.59 -9.94 -4.91
N ALA A 25 -5.60 -9.20 -5.37
CA ALA A 25 -5.64 -7.74 -5.34
C ALA A 25 -5.54 -7.21 -3.89
N ARG A 26 -6.31 -7.77 -2.96
CA ARG A 26 -6.26 -7.40 -1.53
C ARG A 26 -4.90 -7.69 -0.91
N ASN A 27 -4.29 -8.83 -1.23
CA ASN A 27 -2.94 -9.18 -0.75
C ASN A 27 -1.86 -8.24 -1.29
N VAL A 28 -1.96 -7.85 -2.56
CA VAL A 28 -1.07 -6.87 -3.20
C VAL A 28 -1.18 -5.51 -2.52
N LEU A 29 -2.40 -5.00 -2.31
CA LEU A 29 -2.63 -3.73 -1.59
C LEU A 29 -2.06 -3.79 -0.16
N LYS A 30 -2.33 -4.87 0.57
CA LYS A 30 -1.80 -5.09 1.93
C LYS A 30 -0.27 -5.08 1.96
N LYS A 31 0.38 -5.72 0.98
CA LYS A 31 1.85 -5.77 0.88
C LYS A 31 2.46 -4.41 0.53
N LEU A 32 1.79 -3.63 -0.30
CA LEU A 32 2.14 -2.23 -0.56
C LEU A 32 1.90 -1.31 0.64
N GLY A 33 1.09 -1.77 1.61
CA GLY A 33 0.69 -1.05 2.81
C GLY A 33 -0.62 -0.27 2.67
N ALA A 34 -1.29 -0.33 1.52
CA ALA A 34 -2.62 0.27 1.34
C ALA A 34 -3.70 -0.50 2.13
N PRO A 35 -4.86 0.13 2.42
CA PRO A 35 -6.06 -0.59 2.83
C PRO A 35 -6.35 -1.75 1.86
N ALA A 36 -6.67 -2.93 2.40
CA ALA A 36 -6.93 -4.12 1.60
C ALA A 36 -8.39 -4.17 1.10
N ASP A 37 -8.90 -3.02 0.67
CA ASP A 37 -10.28 -2.83 0.23
C ASP A 37 -10.30 -2.85 -1.30
N ALA A 38 -10.46 -4.05 -1.85
CA ALA A 38 -10.68 -4.26 -3.27
C ALA A 38 -11.82 -5.25 -3.49
N GLU A 39 -12.63 -4.97 -4.51
CA GLU A 39 -13.71 -5.83 -4.96
C GLU A 39 -13.50 -6.17 -6.43
N VAL A 40 -13.93 -7.36 -6.82
CA VAL A 40 -13.78 -7.83 -8.19
C VAL A 40 -15.13 -8.23 -8.73
N LEU A 41 -15.42 -7.78 -9.95
CA LEU A 41 -16.52 -8.27 -10.75
C LEU A 41 -16.01 -8.78 -12.10
N LEU A 42 -16.79 -9.64 -12.73
CA LEU A 42 -16.61 -10.10 -14.09
C LEU A 42 -17.79 -9.64 -14.93
N VAL A 43 -17.52 -9.11 -16.11
CA VAL A 43 -18.56 -8.71 -17.07
C VAL A 43 -18.39 -9.51 -18.36
N GLY A 44 -19.38 -10.35 -18.67
CA GLY A 44 -19.44 -11.15 -19.88
C GLY A 44 -20.32 -10.51 -20.93
N ALA A 45 -19.74 -10.03 -22.03
CA ALA A 45 -20.48 -9.56 -23.20
C ALA A 45 -20.68 -10.69 -24.22
N ARG A 46 -21.93 -11.03 -24.56
CA ARG A 46 -22.21 -12.15 -25.48
C ARG A 46 -21.56 -11.90 -26.85
N ARG A 47 -20.84 -12.90 -27.36
CA ARG A 47 -20.17 -12.80 -28.66
C ARG A 47 -21.18 -12.71 -29.83
N PRO A 48 -20.80 -12.07 -30.95
CA PRO A 48 -21.62 -12.07 -32.16
C PRO A 48 -21.94 -13.51 -32.63
N GLY A 49 -23.20 -13.75 -32.98
CA GLY A 49 -23.67 -15.05 -33.51
C GLY A 49 -23.95 -16.13 -32.46
N SER A 50 -23.71 -15.88 -31.17
CA SER A 50 -24.16 -16.78 -30.10
C SER A 50 -25.69 -16.73 -29.93
N LYS A 51 -26.28 -17.88 -29.60
CA LYS A 51 -27.72 -18.04 -29.30
C LYS A 51 -28.01 -18.06 -27.79
N ASN A 52 -27.01 -17.82 -26.95
CA ASN A 52 -27.21 -17.77 -25.51
C ASN A 52 -28.24 -16.68 -25.15
N ALA A 53 -29.15 -16.98 -24.23
CA ALA A 53 -30.27 -16.11 -23.87
C ALA A 53 -29.81 -14.82 -23.19
N ASN A 54 -28.75 -14.89 -22.37
CA ASN A 54 -28.26 -13.73 -21.63
C ASN A 54 -27.34 -12.89 -22.53
N PRO A 55 -27.70 -11.65 -22.89
CA PRO A 55 -26.83 -10.78 -23.69
C PRO A 55 -25.60 -10.31 -22.90
N ILE A 56 -25.76 -10.20 -21.57
CA ILE A 56 -24.76 -9.73 -20.63
C ILE A 56 -24.85 -10.62 -19.39
N CYS A 57 -23.70 -11.03 -18.87
CA CYS A 57 -23.58 -11.73 -17.60
C CYS A 57 -22.69 -10.91 -16.65
N VAL A 58 -22.98 -10.95 -15.35
CA VAL A 58 -22.21 -10.29 -14.30
C VAL A 58 -22.01 -11.30 -13.17
N GLU A 59 -20.80 -11.34 -12.62
CA GLU A 59 -20.42 -12.16 -11.47
C GLU A 59 -19.67 -11.26 -10.48
N PRO A 60 -20.13 -11.09 -9.22
CA PRO A 60 -21.18 -11.87 -8.54
C PRO A 60 -22.61 -11.45 -8.88
N GLU A 61 -23.55 -12.39 -8.72
CA GLU A 61 -25.00 -12.17 -8.83
C GLU A 61 -25.63 -11.68 -7.50
N ASP A 62 -24.91 -10.91 -6.70
CA ASP A 62 -25.33 -10.47 -5.36
C ASP A 62 -26.22 -9.21 -5.35
N GLY A 63 -26.45 -8.63 -6.54
CA GLY A 63 -27.28 -7.44 -6.74
C GLY A 63 -26.53 -6.12 -6.60
N LYS A 64 -25.23 -6.10 -6.26
CA LYS A 64 -24.46 -4.86 -6.18
C LYS A 64 -24.27 -4.20 -7.56
N TRP A 65 -23.93 -5.01 -8.57
CA TRP A 65 -23.78 -4.55 -9.95
C TRP A 65 -24.98 -4.99 -10.79
N HIS A 66 -26.05 -4.19 -10.76
CA HIS A 66 -27.26 -4.48 -11.53
C HIS A 66 -27.00 -4.47 -13.05
N LEU A 67 -27.68 -5.38 -13.78
CA LEU A 67 -27.57 -5.47 -15.25
C LEU A 67 -27.93 -4.16 -15.98
N SER A 68 -28.73 -3.29 -15.36
CA SER A 68 -29.07 -1.96 -15.88
C SER A 68 -27.85 -1.06 -16.07
N LEU A 69 -26.76 -1.28 -15.32
CA LEU A 69 -25.49 -0.57 -15.52
C LEU A 69 -24.92 -0.81 -16.93
N PHE A 70 -25.22 -1.96 -17.51
CA PHE A 70 -24.70 -2.39 -18.81
C PHE A 70 -25.75 -2.32 -19.93
N GLU A 71 -26.83 -1.55 -19.74
CA GLU A 71 -27.81 -1.35 -20.79
C GLU A 71 -27.17 -0.71 -22.04
N GLY A 72 -27.41 -1.28 -23.22
CA GLY A 72 -26.76 -0.84 -24.46
C GLY A 72 -25.28 -1.22 -24.62
N LEU A 73 -24.71 -2.03 -23.73
CA LEU A 73 -23.30 -2.44 -23.80
C LEU A 73 -22.93 -3.05 -25.17
N LEU A 74 -23.73 -3.98 -25.69
CA LEU A 74 -23.43 -4.64 -26.96
C LEU A 74 -23.45 -3.66 -28.15
N ASP A 75 -24.36 -2.69 -28.15
CA ASP A 75 -24.41 -1.66 -29.18
C ASP A 75 -23.21 -0.71 -29.09
N SER A 76 -22.79 -0.38 -27.87
CA SER A 76 -21.54 0.36 -27.61
C SER A 76 -20.32 -0.39 -28.14
N VAL A 77 -20.23 -1.71 -27.90
CA VAL A 77 -19.16 -2.57 -28.42
C VAL A 77 -19.09 -2.52 -29.94
N GLU A 78 -20.22 -2.65 -30.63
CA GLU A 78 -20.25 -2.58 -32.10
C GLU A 78 -19.88 -1.18 -32.63
N SER A 79 -20.28 -0.13 -31.92
CA SER A 79 -19.92 1.25 -32.26
C SER A 79 -18.42 1.49 -32.14
N ILE A 80 -17.81 1.08 -31.02
CA ILE A 80 -16.37 1.21 -30.79
C ILE A 80 -15.59 0.35 -31.79
N TYR A 81 -16.04 -0.89 -32.03
CA TYR A 81 -15.39 -1.80 -32.98
C TYR A 81 -15.27 -1.20 -34.38
N LYS A 82 -16.34 -0.58 -34.90
CA LYS A 82 -16.37 0.03 -36.24
C LYS A 82 -15.48 1.27 -36.34
N ASN A 83 -15.39 2.05 -35.26
CA ASN A 83 -14.64 3.31 -35.22
C ASN A 83 -13.22 3.14 -34.67
N HIS A 84 -12.80 1.92 -34.36
CA HIS A 84 -11.51 1.65 -33.72
C HIS A 84 -10.33 2.01 -34.62
N ARG A 85 -9.29 2.64 -34.05
CA ARG A 85 -8.11 3.13 -34.79
C ARG A 85 -7.42 2.05 -35.64
N LEU A 86 -7.36 0.81 -35.17
CA LEU A 86 -6.76 -0.30 -35.92
C LEU A 86 -7.57 -0.73 -37.16
N GLN A 87 -8.81 -0.26 -37.35
CA GLN A 87 -9.56 -0.53 -38.58
C GLN A 87 -8.85 0.04 -39.81
N SER A 88 -8.27 1.24 -39.70
CA SER A 88 -7.52 1.89 -40.78
C SER A 88 -6.03 1.53 -40.83
N MET A 89 -5.53 0.71 -39.89
CA MET A 89 -4.13 0.29 -39.82
C MET A 89 -3.91 -1.06 -40.51
N ILE A 90 -2.82 -1.18 -41.27
CA ILE A 90 -2.41 -2.43 -41.94
C ILE A 90 -1.07 -2.89 -41.36
N PHE A 91 -1.03 -4.12 -40.87
CA PHE A 91 0.20 -4.77 -40.43
C PHE A 91 0.88 -5.47 -41.61
N GLY A 92 2.21 -5.46 -41.64
CA GLY A 92 3.01 -6.01 -42.75
C GLY A 92 3.04 -7.54 -42.81
N ASP A 93 2.62 -8.23 -41.75
CA ASP A 93 2.62 -9.68 -41.65
C ASP A 93 1.19 -10.27 -41.63
N GLY A 94 1.05 -11.45 -42.24
CA GLY A 94 -0.22 -12.16 -42.35
C GLY A 94 -0.84 -12.57 -41.00
N PRO A 95 -0.08 -13.08 -40.01
CA PRO A 95 -0.60 -13.38 -38.68
C PRO A 95 -1.26 -12.21 -37.98
N SER A 96 -0.60 -11.05 -37.86
CA SER A 96 -1.16 -9.86 -37.22
C SER A 96 -2.45 -9.40 -37.91
N MET A 97 -2.52 -9.49 -39.24
CA MET A 97 -3.75 -9.15 -39.98
C MET A 97 -4.91 -10.12 -39.72
N ARG A 98 -4.63 -11.40 -39.43
CA ARG A 98 -5.66 -12.38 -39.05
C ARG A 98 -6.16 -12.17 -37.62
N ASP A 99 -5.28 -11.79 -36.70
CA ASP A 99 -5.61 -11.65 -35.27
C ASP A 99 -6.21 -10.26 -34.96
N LYS A 100 -5.92 -9.25 -35.80
CA LYS A 100 -6.38 -7.87 -35.64
C LYS A 100 -7.88 -7.72 -35.34
N PRO A 101 -8.83 -8.38 -36.05
CA PRO A 101 -10.25 -8.27 -35.73
C PRO A 101 -10.57 -8.70 -34.30
N GLU A 102 -9.90 -9.74 -33.80
CA GLU A 102 -10.09 -10.21 -32.42
C GLU A 102 -9.50 -9.22 -31.41
N TRP A 103 -8.33 -8.63 -31.69
CA TRP A 103 -7.75 -7.58 -30.84
C TRP A 103 -8.67 -6.36 -30.72
N ILE A 104 -9.21 -5.88 -31.85
CA ILE A 104 -10.16 -4.77 -31.88
C ILE A 104 -11.41 -5.12 -31.05
N ARG A 105 -11.94 -6.34 -31.20
CA ARG A 105 -13.13 -6.77 -30.47
C ARG A 105 -12.89 -6.77 -28.97
N ARG A 106 -11.79 -7.36 -28.52
CA ARG A 106 -11.41 -7.44 -27.10
C ARG A 106 -11.25 -6.04 -26.50
N ASP A 107 -10.57 -5.13 -27.19
CA ASP A 107 -10.44 -3.76 -26.72
C ASP A 107 -11.78 -3.02 -26.68
N SER A 108 -12.62 -3.21 -27.71
CA SER A 108 -13.96 -2.59 -27.77
C SER A 108 -14.87 -3.04 -26.61
N VAL A 109 -14.80 -4.32 -26.21
CA VAL A 109 -15.51 -4.84 -25.03
C VAL A 109 -14.98 -4.19 -23.76
N ARG A 110 -13.66 -4.22 -23.55
CA ARG A 110 -13.01 -3.60 -22.40
C ARG A 110 -13.38 -2.12 -22.24
N THR A 111 -13.28 -1.33 -23.30
CA THR A 111 -13.62 0.11 -23.27
C THR A 111 -15.11 0.33 -23.00
N SER A 112 -15.98 -0.51 -23.55
CA SER A 112 -17.43 -0.40 -23.30
C SER A 112 -17.79 -0.73 -21.85
N VAL A 113 -17.16 -1.76 -21.27
CA VAL A 113 -17.33 -2.12 -19.86
C VAL A 113 -16.84 -1.01 -18.95
N SER A 114 -15.66 -0.45 -19.21
CA SER A 114 -15.12 0.69 -18.45
C SER A 114 -16.10 1.87 -18.45
N LYS A 115 -16.60 2.28 -19.62
CA LYS A 115 -17.56 3.38 -19.74
C LYS A 115 -18.89 3.12 -19.03
N ALA A 116 -19.35 1.87 -19.02
CA ALA A 116 -20.58 1.49 -18.34
C ALA A 116 -20.46 1.64 -16.80
N LEU A 117 -19.25 1.54 -16.26
CA LEU A 117 -18.99 1.64 -14.83
C LEU A 117 -18.76 3.09 -14.35
N ASP A 118 -18.46 4.05 -15.23
CA ASP A 118 -18.13 5.44 -14.84
C ASP A 118 -19.19 6.08 -13.90
N ALA A 119 -20.48 5.85 -14.18
CA ALA A 119 -21.57 6.38 -13.37
C ALA A 119 -21.63 5.72 -11.98
N PHE A 120 -21.44 4.40 -11.93
CA PHE A 120 -21.40 3.64 -10.69
C PHE A 120 -20.19 4.05 -9.83
N ASP A 121 -19.02 4.19 -10.47
CA ASP A 121 -17.77 4.61 -9.85
C ASP A 121 -17.90 5.99 -9.18
N THR A 122 -18.56 6.92 -9.87
CA THR A 122 -18.83 8.26 -9.34
C THR A 122 -19.81 8.21 -8.15
N GLU A 123 -20.90 7.44 -8.26
CA GLU A 123 -21.92 7.33 -7.21
C GLU A 123 -21.39 6.65 -5.94
N HIS A 124 -20.57 5.63 -6.09
CA HIS A 124 -20.06 4.80 -4.99
C HIS A 124 -18.66 5.22 -4.52
N ASN A 125 -18.09 6.28 -5.09
CA ASN A 125 -16.75 6.79 -4.78
C ASN A 125 -15.65 5.72 -4.91
N VAL A 126 -15.65 4.97 -6.02
CA VAL A 126 -14.65 3.94 -6.35
C VAL A 126 -14.00 4.23 -7.69
N THR A 127 -12.85 3.60 -7.96
CA THR A 127 -12.19 3.58 -9.28
C THR A 127 -12.14 2.15 -9.81
N SER A 128 -12.67 1.93 -11.01
CA SER A 128 -12.63 0.65 -11.73
C SER A 128 -11.38 0.51 -12.61
N PHE A 129 -10.69 -0.62 -12.46
CA PHE A 129 -9.60 -1.07 -13.33
C PHE A 129 -10.07 -2.25 -14.18
N CYS A 130 -10.16 -2.07 -15.50
CA CYS A 130 -10.60 -3.13 -16.42
C CYS A 130 -9.42 -3.88 -17.05
N GLY A 131 -9.39 -5.20 -16.87
CA GLY A 131 -8.44 -6.10 -17.54
C GLY A 131 -8.76 -6.28 -19.02
N GLU A 132 -7.89 -6.98 -19.76
CA GLU A 132 -8.21 -7.27 -21.16
C GLU A 132 -9.33 -8.30 -21.25
N SER A 133 -10.31 -8.05 -22.12
CA SER A 133 -11.38 -9.01 -22.34
C SER A 133 -10.85 -10.26 -23.05
N ARG A 134 -11.33 -11.44 -22.68
CA ARG A 134 -11.00 -12.72 -23.35
C ARG A 134 -12.25 -13.49 -23.68
N ARG A 135 -12.21 -14.25 -24.78
CA ARG A 135 -13.32 -15.09 -25.18
C ARG A 135 -13.32 -16.38 -24.37
N ILE A 136 -14.37 -16.59 -23.59
CA ILE A 136 -14.69 -17.84 -22.89
C ILE A 136 -16.05 -18.30 -23.41
N ASP A 137 -16.07 -19.46 -24.08
CA ASP A 137 -17.26 -20.01 -24.72
C ASP A 137 -18.03 -18.97 -25.57
N ASP A 138 -19.21 -18.56 -25.09
CA ASP A 138 -20.14 -17.65 -25.75
C ASP A 138 -19.97 -16.16 -25.35
N TYR A 139 -19.01 -15.84 -24.49
CA TYR A 139 -18.83 -14.51 -23.92
C TYR A 139 -17.41 -13.96 -24.12
N TYR A 140 -17.31 -12.65 -24.25
CA TYR A 140 -16.09 -11.89 -23.98
C TYR A 140 -16.13 -11.43 -22.52
N VAL A 141 -15.32 -12.06 -21.68
CA VAL A 141 -15.27 -11.82 -20.23
C VAL A 141 -14.21 -10.78 -19.92
N THR A 142 -14.59 -9.75 -19.17
CA THR A 142 -13.69 -8.68 -18.70
C THR A 142 -13.61 -8.73 -17.17
N PRO A 143 -12.45 -9.06 -16.58
CA PRO A 143 -12.26 -8.91 -15.14
C PRO A 143 -12.09 -7.43 -14.79
N VAL A 144 -12.72 -7.00 -13.71
CA VAL A 144 -12.67 -5.62 -13.23
C VAL A 144 -12.34 -5.61 -11.74
N ILE A 145 -11.37 -4.80 -11.33
CA ILE A 145 -11.04 -4.56 -9.92
C ILE A 145 -11.52 -3.16 -9.56
N GLN A 146 -12.30 -3.01 -8.49
CA GLN A 146 -12.71 -1.72 -7.93
C GLN A 146 -11.97 -1.44 -6.62
N ILE A 147 -11.46 -0.21 -6.48
CA ILE A 147 -10.79 0.30 -5.28
C ILE A 147 -11.50 1.58 -4.80
N PRO A 148 -11.80 1.75 -3.50
CA PRO A 148 -12.34 2.99 -2.94
C PRO A 148 -11.42 4.20 -3.15
N ASN A 149 -12.00 5.34 -3.50
CA ASN A 149 -11.25 6.57 -3.79
C ASN A 149 -10.51 7.14 -2.57
N ASP A 150 -10.94 6.84 -1.34
CA ASP A 150 -10.22 7.14 -0.10
C ASP A 150 -8.76 6.62 -0.14
N THR A 151 -8.52 5.52 -0.86
CA THR A 151 -7.18 4.99 -1.09
C THR A 151 -6.33 5.95 -1.92
N PHE A 152 -6.90 6.56 -2.95
CA PHE A 152 -6.24 7.54 -3.81
C PHE A 152 -6.18 8.93 -3.17
N GLU A 153 -7.03 9.25 -2.21
CA GLU A 153 -6.86 10.45 -1.38
C GLU A 153 -5.64 10.31 -0.47
N LYS A 154 -5.46 9.13 0.13
CA LYS A 154 -4.29 8.81 0.96
C LYS A 154 -3.01 8.66 0.16
N PHE A 155 -3.10 8.09 -1.05
CA PHE A 155 -1.99 7.89 -1.96
C PHE A 155 -2.29 8.53 -3.33
N PRO A 156 -2.19 9.87 -3.44
CA PRO A 156 -2.53 10.60 -4.65
C PRO A 156 -1.79 10.06 -5.88
N PRO A 157 -2.47 9.83 -7.01
CA PRO A 157 -1.81 9.57 -8.27
C PRO A 157 -1.21 10.85 -8.85
N LEU A 158 -0.22 10.68 -9.72
CA LEU A 158 0.26 11.75 -10.60
C LEU A 158 -0.91 12.35 -11.40
N LEU A 159 -0.86 13.65 -11.63
CA LEU A 159 -1.79 14.38 -12.52
C LEU A 159 -1.87 13.70 -13.89
N SER A 160 -3.06 13.71 -14.48
CA SER A 160 -3.29 13.18 -15.81
C SER A 160 -2.75 14.18 -16.84
N ASN A 161 -1.76 13.79 -17.64
CA ASN A 161 -1.33 14.62 -18.76
C ASN A 161 -2.35 14.50 -19.89
N SER A 162 -3.00 15.61 -20.27
CA SER A 162 -4.05 15.67 -21.29
C SER A 162 -3.52 15.61 -22.74
N VAL A 163 -2.33 15.04 -22.95
CA VAL A 163 -1.62 15.11 -24.24
C VAL A 163 -1.75 13.78 -24.96
N ASP A 164 -2.63 13.78 -25.97
CA ASP A 164 -2.84 12.79 -27.03
C ASP A 164 -2.77 11.30 -26.65
N GLU A 165 -3.92 10.63 -26.75
CA GLU A 165 -4.09 9.16 -26.74
C GLU A 165 -3.32 8.43 -27.86
N SER A 166 -2.51 9.14 -28.65
CA SER A 166 -1.80 8.60 -29.79
C SER A 166 -0.28 8.57 -29.56
N GLN A 167 0.21 7.35 -29.27
CA GLN A 167 1.46 6.75 -29.76
C GLN A 167 2.64 6.49 -28.81
N GLN A 168 2.59 6.83 -27.52
CA GLN A 168 3.54 6.27 -26.54
C GLN A 168 2.77 5.93 -25.26
N GLY A 169 2.98 4.72 -24.73
CA GLY A 169 2.27 4.26 -23.54
C GLY A 169 2.53 5.23 -22.40
N HIS A 170 1.52 6.03 -22.05
CA HIS A 170 1.53 6.87 -20.86
C HIS A 170 1.72 5.92 -19.67
N GLY A 171 2.83 6.04 -18.96
CA GLY A 171 3.14 5.16 -17.83
C GLY A 171 2.04 5.17 -16.75
N PHE A 172 2.25 4.44 -15.65
CA PHE A 172 1.26 4.36 -14.60
C PHE A 172 1.23 5.64 -13.75
N ARG A 173 0.02 6.15 -13.46
CA ARG A 173 -0.15 7.36 -12.64
C ARG A 173 0.24 7.15 -11.17
N SER A 174 0.25 5.92 -10.68
CA SER A 174 0.74 5.58 -9.34
C SER A 174 1.19 4.13 -9.28
N LEU A 175 1.88 3.78 -8.20
CA LEU A 175 2.23 2.39 -7.91
C LEU A 175 1.00 1.48 -7.78
N ILE A 176 -0.12 1.99 -7.24
CA ILE A 176 -1.38 1.22 -7.14
C ILE A 176 -1.94 0.93 -8.54
N HIS A 177 -1.89 1.90 -9.47
CA HIS A 177 -2.35 1.68 -10.85
C HIS A 177 -1.49 0.61 -11.55
N ALA A 178 -0.16 0.67 -11.39
CA ALA A 178 0.75 -0.35 -11.92
C ALA A 178 0.47 -1.73 -11.30
N ALA A 179 0.19 -1.78 -10.00
CA ALA A 179 -0.10 -3.01 -9.28
C ALA A 179 -1.42 -3.65 -9.73
N MET A 180 -2.50 -2.88 -9.85
CA MET A 180 -3.78 -3.40 -10.32
C MET A 180 -3.70 -3.84 -11.78
N TYR A 181 -2.96 -3.11 -12.62
CA TYR A 181 -2.67 -3.56 -13.98
C TYR A 181 -1.92 -4.90 -14.00
N ALA A 182 -0.91 -5.07 -13.15
CA ALA A 182 -0.18 -6.34 -13.04
C ALA A 182 -1.07 -7.50 -12.57
N VAL A 183 -1.96 -7.27 -11.59
CA VAL A 183 -2.97 -8.26 -11.16
C VAL A 183 -3.91 -8.62 -12.31
N LEU A 184 -4.44 -7.63 -13.02
CA LEU A 184 -5.35 -7.84 -14.16
C LEU A 184 -4.66 -8.54 -15.33
N ARG A 185 -3.34 -8.37 -15.49
CA ARG A 185 -2.55 -9.13 -16.45
C ARG A 185 -2.48 -10.60 -16.07
N GLU A 186 -2.23 -10.94 -14.81
CA GLU A 186 -2.31 -12.34 -14.33
C GLU A 186 -3.70 -12.93 -14.54
N ALA A 187 -4.74 -12.15 -14.21
CA ALA A 187 -6.13 -12.54 -14.46
C ALA A 187 -6.39 -12.84 -15.95
N THR A 188 -5.90 -11.97 -16.84
CA THR A 188 -6.04 -12.14 -18.29
C THR A 188 -5.30 -13.38 -18.80
N GLU A 189 -4.10 -13.66 -18.28
CA GLU A 189 -3.34 -14.84 -18.66
C GLU A 189 -4.03 -16.12 -18.19
N GLU A 190 -4.58 -16.14 -16.98
CA GLU A 190 -5.35 -17.29 -16.46
C GLU A 190 -6.59 -17.60 -17.32
N LEU A 191 -7.21 -16.61 -17.97
CA LEU A 191 -8.32 -16.83 -18.91
C LEU A 191 -7.92 -17.63 -20.17
N HIS A 192 -6.62 -17.82 -20.45
CA HIS A 192 -6.19 -18.72 -21.53
C HIS A 192 -6.21 -20.20 -21.15
N ASN A 193 -6.24 -20.51 -19.85
CA ASN A 193 -6.24 -21.88 -19.42
C ASN A 193 -7.56 -22.56 -19.79
N PRO A 194 -7.58 -23.89 -20.05
CA PRO A 194 -8.80 -24.58 -20.49
C PRO A 194 -9.99 -24.45 -19.53
N ASP A 195 -9.71 -24.36 -18.23
CA ASP A 195 -10.71 -24.22 -17.16
C ASP A 195 -10.28 -23.11 -16.16
N PRO A 196 -10.37 -21.82 -16.53
CA PRO A 196 -9.87 -20.72 -15.69
C PRO A 196 -10.57 -20.71 -14.33
N GLY A 197 -9.81 -20.65 -13.23
CA GLY A 197 -10.35 -20.68 -11.87
C GLY A 197 -10.62 -22.08 -11.30
N ARG A 198 -10.38 -23.15 -12.06
CA ARG A 198 -10.45 -24.53 -11.55
C ARG A 198 -9.33 -24.84 -10.56
N PHE A 199 -8.13 -24.31 -10.81
CA PHE A 199 -6.96 -24.50 -9.95
C PHE A 199 -6.51 -23.15 -9.39
N ILE A 200 -6.62 -23.01 -8.07
CA ILE A 200 -6.30 -21.77 -7.35
C ILE A 200 -4.82 -21.74 -6.93
N HIS A 201 -4.17 -22.90 -6.80
CA HIS A 201 -2.79 -22.98 -6.34
C HIS A 201 -1.80 -22.89 -7.51
N GLY A 202 -0.95 -21.86 -7.49
CA GLY A 202 0.15 -21.68 -8.44
C GLY A 202 -0.26 -21.26 -9.86
N SER A 203 -1.52 -20.87 -10.08
CA SER A 203 -2.01 -20.38 -11.38
C SER A 203 -1.58 -18.93 -11.66
N MET A 204 -1.46 -18.10 -10.63
CA MET A 204 -0.99 -16.72 -10.72
C MET A 204 0.23 -16.52 -9.81
N ARG A 205 1.05 -15.52 -10.15
CA ARG A 205 2.15 -15.08 -9.29
C ARG A 205 1.63 -14.57 -7.94
N ASP A 206 2.46 -14.69 -6.91
CA ASP A 206 2.11 -14.19 -5.60
C ASP A 206 2.15 -12.65 -5.52
N ALA A 207 1.62 -12.12 -4.42
CA ALA A 207 1.56 -10.68 -4.21
C ALA A 207 2.95 -10.02 -4.15
N GLU A 208 3.99 -10.73 -3.71
CA GLU A 208 5.35 -10.18 -3.59
C GLU A 208 6.04 -10.04 -4.95
N GLU A 209 5.81 -10.99 -5.86
CA GLU A 209 6.25 -10.88 -7.24
C GLU A 209 5.50 -9.75 -7.98
N ILE A 210 4.18 -9.67 -7.79
CA ILE A 210 3.35 -8.64 -8.44
C ILE A 210 3.76 -7.23 -8.03
N ILE A 211 4.04 -6.96 -6.75
CA ILE A 211 4.46 -5.61 -6.33
C ILE A 211 5.82 -5.23 -6.93
N ARG A 212 6.75 -6.18 -7.13
CA ARG A 212 8.05 -5.91 -7.77
C ARG A 212 7.88 -5.57 -9.25
N ILE A 213 7.02 -6.32 -9.94
CA ILE A 213 6.63 -6.04 -11.33
C ILE A 213 6.01 -4.65 -11.42
N ALA A 214 5.06 -4.35 -10.55
CA ALA A 214 4.39 -3.05 -10.49
C ALA A 214 5.37 -1.90 -10.27
N ALA A 215 6.37 -2.08 -9.40
CA ALA A 215 7.41 -1.08 -9.17
C ALA A 215 8.28 -0.84 -10.40
N LYS A 216 8.71 -1.90 -11.10
CA LYS A 216 9.43 -1.81 -12.37
C LYS A 216 8.61 -1.05 -13.41
N ASP A 217 7.36 -1.47 -13.57
CA ASP A 217 6.41 -0.90 -14.52
C ASP A 217 6.13 0.59 -14.21
N PHE A 218 5.99 0.95 -12.93
CA PHE A 218 5.77 2.33 -12.50
C PHE A 218 6.99 3.22 -12.76
N LEU A 219 8.21 2.73 -12.58
CA LEU A 219 9.44 3.50 -12.84
C LEU A 219 9.66 3.82 -14.31
N HIS A 220 9.05 3.07 -15.24
CA HIS A 220 9.02 3.48 -16.64
C HIS A 220 8.32 4.82 -16.84
N THR A 221 7.35 5.17 -16.00
CA THR A 221 6.66 6.47 -16.04
C THR A 221 7.66 7.62 -15.91
N ALA A 222 8.60 7.53 -14.97
CA ALA A 222 9.63 8.57 -14.80
C ALA A 222 10.51 8.70 -16.05
N GLY A 223 10.89 7.58 -16.67
CA GLY A 223 11.67 7.59 -17.92
C GLY A 223 10.89 8.15 -19.12
N LEU A 224 9.61 7.78 -19.25
CA LEU A 224 8.72 8.25 -20.32
C LEU A 224 8.43 9.75 -20.22
N SER A 225 8.30 10.29 -19.01
CA SER A 225 8.03 11.70 -18.80
C SER A 225 9.23 12.60 -19.14
N ILE A 226 10.46 12.10 -18.96
CA ILE A 226 11.68 12.91 -19.13
C ILE A 226 12.41 12.65 -20.45
N GLU A 227 12.13 11.56 -21.17
CA GLU A 227 12.85 11.20 -22.41
C GLU A 227 11.94 11.20 -23.64
N ARG A 228 12.29 11.98 -24.67
CA ARG A 228 11.57 11.99 -25.97
C ARG A 228 11.60 10.64 -26.71
N ARG A 229 12.59 9.79 -26.41
CA ARG A 229 12.77 8.45 -26.99
C ARG A 229 13.21 7.49 -25.90
N TYR A 230 12.27 7.15 -25.02
CA TYR A 230 12.52 6.22 -23.94
C TYR A 230 12.93 4.83 -24.46
N ILE A 231 14.05 4.32 -23.96
CA ILE A 231 14.44 2.92 -24.11
C ILE A 231 14.11 2.23 -22.80
N HIS A 232 13.42 1.09 -22.86
CA HIS A 232 13.08 0.32 -21.67
C HIS A 232 14.32 0.02 -20.82
N THR A 233 14.37 0.58 -19.61
CA THR A 233 15.47 0.41 -18.63
C THR A 233 14.95 -0.20 -17.34
N ASP A 234 15.76 -1.06 -16.69
CA ASP A 234 15.43 -1.63 -15.37
C ASP A 234 15.90 -0.70 -14.25
N LEU A 235 15.27 0.47 -14.17
CA LEU A 235 15.65 1.51 -13.22
C LEU A 235 15.44 1.05 -11.77
N PHE A 236 14.40 0.25 -11.49
CA PHE A 236 14.15 -0.29 -10.15
C PHE A 236 15.31 -1.15 -9.66
N ASP A 237 15.75 -2.13 -10.47
CA ASP A 237 16.85 -3.01 -10.09
C ASP A 237 18.18 -2.24 -10.03
N ALA A 238 18.38 -1.26 -10.91
CA ALA A 238 19.56 -0.41 -10.87
C ALA A 238 19.62 0.45 -9.59
N LEU A 239 18.51 1.07 -9.18
CA LEU A 239 18.43 1.84 -7.93
C LEU A 239 18.62 0.94 -6.70
N ASN A 240 18.04 -0.26 -6.70
CA ASN A 240 18.25 -1.27 -5.67
C ASN A 240 19.73 -1.69 -5.59
N LEU A 241 20.36 -2.00 -6.72
CA LEU A 241 21.78 -2.36 -6.78
C LEU A 241 22.66 -1.22 -6.27
N VAL A 242 22.42 0.02 -6.75
CA VAL A 242 23.12 1.20 -6.26
C VAL A 242 22.93 1.27 -4.74
N SER A 243 21.71 1.33 -4.23
CA SER A 243 21.42 1.48 -2.79
C SER A 243 22.04 0.40 -1.89
N SER A 244 22.25 -0.83 -2.39
CA SER A 244 22.85 -1.94 -1.63
C SER A 244 24.39 -1.92 -1.59
N LEU A 245 25.06 -1.15 -2.44
CA LEU A 245 26.53 -1.09 -2.42
C LEU A 245 27.05 -0.18 -1.31
N MET A 246 28.13 -0.59 -0.63
CA MET A 246 28.93 0.28 0.24
C MET A 246 30.11 0.86 -0.56
N TYR A 247 30.58 2.05 -0.20
CA TYR A 247 31.79 2.63 -0.77
C TYR A 247 32.67 3.19 0.34
N GLU A 248 33.94 2.77 0.40
CA GLU A 248 34.89 3.14 1.48
C GLU A 248 34.34 2.89 2.90
N GLY A 249 33.49 1.86 3.06
CA GLY A 249 32.85 1.52 4.34
C GLY A 249 31.67 2.42 4.74
N ALA A 250 31.39 3.47 3.96
CA ALA A 250 30.26 4.36 4.17
C ALA A 250 29.01 3.89 3.41
N LYS A 251 27.84 4.16 4.00
CA LYS A 251 26.54 4.05 3.36
C LYS A 251 26.43 5.14 2.29
N GLY A 252 25.90 4.80 1.11
CA GLY A 252 25.70 5.79 0.06
C GLY A 252 24.36 6.49 0.23
N ILE A 253 24.36 7.55 1.06
CA ILE A 253 23.28 8.51 1.23
C ILE A 253 23.48 9.61 0.19
N GLY A 254 22.40 10.10 -0.41
CA GLY A 254 22.47 11.17 -1.41
C GLY A 254 21.23 11.22 -2.28
N GLN A 255 21.21 12.17 -3.20
CA GLN A 255 20.06 12.43 -4.05
C GLN A 255 20.41 12.23 -5.52
N LEU A 256 19.52 11.58 -6.27
CA LEU A 256 19.56 11.45 -7.72
C LEU A 256 18.34 12.14 -8.30
N ILE A 257 18.53 13.00 -9.28
CA ILE A 257 17.50 13.77 -9.97
C ILE A 257 17.42 13.22 -11.40
N LEU A 258 16.31 12.55 -11.68
CA LEU A 258 15.94 12.02 -12.99
C LEU A 258 15.23 13.12 -13.79
N VAL A 259 15.89 13.64 -14.82
CA VAL A 259 15.41 14.78 -15.62
C VAL A 259 16.07 14.76 -17.00
N ASP A 260 15.43 15.37 -18.01
CA ASP A 260 16.11 15.67 -19.27
C ASP A 260 17.31 16.60 -18.98
N PRO A 261 18.57 16.22 -19.31
CA PRO A 261 19.74 17.05 -19.03
C PRO A 261 19.73 18.40 -19.76
N ASP A 262 18.89 18.57 -20.78
CA ASP A 262 18.70 19.83 -21.50
C ASP A 262 17.48 20.62 -20.98
N ASN A 263 16.80 20.15 -19.92
CA ASN A 263 15.71 20.86 -19.27
C ASN A 263 16.22 22.16 -18.62
N GLU A 264 15.54 23.27 -18.91
CA GLU A 264 15.88 24.59 -18.36
C GLU A 264 15.76 24.65 -16.83
N ALA A 265 15.04 23.73 -16.20
CA ALA A 265 14.93 23.61 -14.75
C ALA A 265 16.22 23.14 -14.07
N VAL A 266 17.19 22.59 -14.82
CA VAL A 266 18.43 22.05 -14.25
C VAL A 266 19.48 23.15 -14.09
N GLU A 267 20.07 23.22 -12.90
CA GLU A 267 21.28 23.99 -12.61
C GLU A 267 22.44 23.02 -12.37
N PHE A 268 23.35 22.89 -13.35
CA PHE A 268 24.57 22.11 -13.19
C PHE A 268 25.59 22.87 -12.35
N LEU A 269 26.07 22.24 -11.28
CA LEU A 269 27.24 22.71 -10.53
C LEU A 269 28.54 22.15 -11.13
N ALA A 270 28.47 20.91 -11.63
CA ALA A 270 29.55 20.29 -12.39
C ALA A 270 28.96 19.33 -13.44
N LYS A 271 29.07 19.68 -14.72
CA LYS A 271 28.66 18.82 -15.84
C LYS A 271 29.84 17.97 -16.31
N PHE A 272 29.65 16.67 -16.46
CA PHE A 272 30.66 15.79 -17.01
C PHE A 272 30.75 15.98 -18.52
N VAL A 273 31.98 15.94 -19.04
CA VAL A 273 32.24 16.00 -20.48
C VAL A 273 31.69 14.73 -21.16
N GLU A 274 31.92 13.58 -20.52
CA GLU A 274 31.41 12.27 -20.96
C GLU A 274 30.39 11.77 -19.94
N PRO A 275 29.11 11.60 -20.31
CA PRO A 275 28.09 11.04 -19.43
C PRO A 275 28.42 9.59 -19.05
N VAL A 276 28.12 9.22 -17.81
CA VAL A 276 28.45 7.89 -17.30
C VAL A 276 27.25 6.96 -17.33
N PRO A 277 27.36 5.74 -17.89
CA PRO A 277 26.26 4.79 -17.92
C PRO A 277 25.77 4.42 -16.51
N PHE A 278 24.46 4.44 -16.32
CA PHE A 278 23.80 4.03 -15.07
C PHE A 278 24.06 2.56 -14.71
N ARG A 279 24.40 1.74 -15.72
CA ARG A 279 24.78 0.32 -15.58
C ARG A 279 26.13 0.09 -14.91
N GLU A 280 26.90 1.13 -14.60
CA GLU A 280 28.17 1.03 -13.88
C GLU A 280 28.00 1.37 -12.38
N PRO A 281 27.51 0.45 -11.54
CA PRO A 281 27.02 0.79 -10.21
C PRO A 281 28.13 1.28 -9.26
N ARG A 282 29.38 0.86 -9.47
CA ARG A 282 30.55 1.39 -8.74
C ARG A 282 30.79 2.87 -9.04
N TRP A 283 30.56 3.29 -10.28
CA TRP A 283 30.72 4.67 -10.71
C TRP A 283 29.57 5.53 -10.20
N VAL A 284 28.33 5.06 -10.32
CA VAL A 284 27.16 5.71 -9.69
C VAL A 284 27.42 5.92 -8.19
N ARG A 285 27.95 4.91 -7.50
CA ARG A 285 28.32 5.05 -6.07
C ARG A 285 29.41 6.08 -5.81
N LYS A 286 30.45 6.14 -6.63
CA LYS A 286 31.49 7.16 -6.52
C LYS A 286 30.90 8.57 -6.68
N VAL A 287 29.97 8.76 -7.61
CA VAL A 287 29.30 10.05 -7.81
C VAL A 287 28.36 10.38 -6.66
N LEU A 288 27.65 9.41 -6.09
CA LEU A 288 26.81 9.62 -4.91
C LEU A 288 27.61 10.08 -3.69
N GLN A 289 28.86 9.67 -3.53
CA GLN A 289 29.73 10.21 -2.45
C GLN A 289 30.08 11.69 -2.64
N MET A 290 30.01 12.20 -3.87
CA MET A 290 30.21 13.62 -4.16
C MET A 290 28.91 14.43 -4.03
N ALA A 291 27.75 13.76 -3.99
CA ALA A 291 26.47 14.40 -3.72
C ALA A 291 26.40 14.73 -2.21
N ALA A 292 26.33 16.02 -1.90
CA ALA A 292 26.22 16.53 -0.53
C ALA A 292 24.80 17.07 -0.28
N SER A 293 24.50 17.46 0.97
CA SER A 293 23.21 18.08 1.31
C SER A 293 22.92 19.28 0.40
N GLY A 294 21.85 19.21 -0.38
CA GLY A 294 21.44 20.26 -1.33
C GLY A 294 22.06 20.17 -2.74
N VAL A 295 22.85 19.13 -3.03
CA VAL A 295 23.41 18.86 -4.37
C VAL A 295 23.15 17.41 -4.74
N GLY A 296 22.35 17.19 -5.78
CA GLY A 296 22.03 15.88 -6.32
C GLY A 296 22.87 15.50 -7.54
N ILE A 297 22.69 14.27 -7.99
CA ILE A 297 23.20 13.78 -9.27
C ILE A 297 22.16 14.05 -10.35
N ILE A 298 22.54 14.70 -11.44
CA ILE A 298 21.66 14.85 -12.62
C ILE A 298 21.83 13.63 -13.51
N ALA A 299 20.74 12.93 -13.79
CA ALA A 299 20.71 11.75 -14.64
C ALA A 299 19.42 11.66 -15.45
N ASN A 300 19.44 10.91 -16.53
CA ASN A 300 18.22 10.36 -17.13
C ASN A 300 18.15 8.86 -16.80
N SER A 301 17.31 8.09 -17.51
CA SER A 301 17.14 6.67 -17.22
C SER A 301 18.36 5.80 -17.61
N GLN A 302 19.33 6.36 -18.35
CA GLN A 302 20.45 5.63 -18.94
C GLN A 302 21.83 6.15 -18.50
N TYR A 303 21.99 7.45 -18.27
CA TYR A 303 23.27 8.12 -18.06
C TYR A 303 23.20 9.16 -16.94
N ILE A 304 24.33 9.32 -16.27
CA ILE A 304 24.62 10.40 -15.32
C ILE A 304 25.39 11.50 -16.04
N TYR A 305 24.91 12.73 -15.93
CA TYR A 305 25.46 13.90 -16.61
C TYR A 305 26.29 14.80 -15.70
N GLY A 306 26.18 14.67 -14.38
CA GLY A 306 26.97 15.46 -13.44
C GLY A 306 26.29 15.70 -12.09
N LEU A 307 26.76 16.72 -11.39
CA LEU A 307 26.22 17.20 -10.12
C LEU A 307 25.44 18.50 -10.34
N GLY A 308 24.30 18.63 -9.69
CA GLY A 308 23.43 19.79 -9.85
C GLY A 308 22.21 19.75 -8.95
N ARG A 309 21.27 20.63 -9.24
CA ARG A 309 19.98 20.74 -8.55
C ARG A 309 18.91 21.23 -9.50
N LEU A 310 17.65 21.07 -9.13
CA LEU A 310 16.55 21.76 -9.78
C LEU A 310 16.52 23.21 -9.29
N LYS A 311 16.20 24.14 -10.18
CA LYS A 311 15.97 25.55 -9.84
C LYS A 311 14.79 25.66 -8.88
N GLU A 312 14.88 26.58 -7.91
CA GLU A 312 13.79 26.83 -6.95
C GLU A 312 12.47 27.26 -7.63
N SER A 313 12.55 27.80 -8.84
CA SER A 313 11.40 28.21 -9.66
C SER A 313 10.77 27.07 -10.48
N HIS A 314 11.31 25.85 -10.41
CA HIS A 314 10.74 24.71 -11.12
C HIS A 314 9.36 24.37 -10.55
N ASP A 315 8.38 24.15 -11.43
CA ASP A 315 7.05 23.72 -11.04
C ASP A 315 6.95 22.19 -11.13
N PRO A 316 6.81 21.48 -10.00
CA PRO A 316 6.67 20.03 -9.99
C PRO A 316 5.42 19.52 -10.72
N SER A 317 4.42 20.37 -10.95
CA SER A 317 3.20 19.98 -11.67
C SER A 317 3.48 19.60 -13.13
N ALA A 318 4.62 20.03 -13.69
CA ALA A 318 5.08 19.66 -15.02
C ALA A 318 5.46 18.17 -15.15
N GLN A 319 5.74 17.49 -14.04
CA GLN A 319 6.11 16.07 -13.99
C GLN A 319 7.27 15.66 -14.91
N ASP A 320 8.17 16.60 -15.17
CA ASP A 320 9.34 16.46 -16.05
C ASP A 320 10.65 16.23 -15.27
N ALA A 321 10.56 16.08 -13.94
CA ALA A 321 11.66 15.71 -13.07
C ALA A 321 11.17 14.84 -11.89
N PHE A 322 11.97 13.83 -11.56
CA PHE A 322 11.75 12.94 -10.41
C PHE A 322 13.01 12.88 -9.56
N THR A 323 12.83 12.68 -8.26
CA THR A 323 13.94 12.66 -7.32
C THR A 323 13.97 11.34 -6.56
N VAL A 324 15.13 10.70 -6.52
CA VAL A 324 15.40 9.51 -5.73
C VAL A 324 16.31 9.89 -4.59
N ASP A 325 15.81 9.77 -3.37
CA ASP A 325 16.61 9.94 -2.16
C ASP A 325 17.09 8.56 -1.69
N PHE A 326 18.40 8.38 -1.62
CA PHE A 326 19.02 7.24 -0.97
C PHE A 326 19.15 7.55 0.52
N ILE A 327 18.29 6.94 1.32
CA ILE A 327 18.12 7.26 2.75
C ILE A 327 19.06 6.41 3.61
N ASP A 328 19.22 5.13 3.26
CA ASP A 328 20.09 4.20 3.98
C ASP A 328 20.57 3.07 3.03
N HIS A 329 21.40 2.16 3.55
CA HIS A 329 21.79 0.94 2.89
C HIS A 329 20.55 0.15 2.46
N TYR A 330 20.48 -0.11 1.15
CA TYR A 330 19.40 -0.82 0.49
C TYR A 330 18.01 -0.19 0.71
N HIS A 331 17.97 1.12 0.92
CA HIS A 331 16.77 1.88 1.25
C HIS A 331 16.75 3.22 0.51
N TRP A 332 15.73 3.43 -0.31
CA TRP A 332 15.57 4.65 -1.09
C TRP A 332 14.09 4.96 -1.35
N GLN A 333 13.80 6.21 -1.70
CA GLN A 333 12.45 6.71 -1.92
C GLN A 333 12.39 7.59 -3.17
N LEU A 334 11.34 7.42 -3.96
CA LEU A 334 11.04 8.19 -5.18
C LEU A 334 10.04 9.30 -4.88
N TYR A 335 10.31 10.48 -5.42
CA TYR A 335 9.49 11.68 -5.31
C TYR A 335 9.23 12.32 -6.68
N CYS A 336 8.11 13.03 -6.78
CA CYS A 336 7.87 14.06 -7.79
C CYS A 336 7.51 15.35 -7.06
N GLY A 337 8.39 16.35 -7.11
CA GLY A 337 8.34 17.49 -6.19
C GLY A 337 8.38 17.02 -4.72
N ASN A 338 7.41 17.46 -3.93
CA ASN A 338 7.28 17.07 -2.51
C ASN A 338 6.47 15.78 -2.31
N GLN A 339 5.87 15.24 -3.38
CA GLN A 339 5.03 14.06 -3.27
C GLN A 339 5.90 12.81 -3.33
N ALA A 340 5.90 12.04 -2.25
CA ALA A 340 6.47 10.71 -2.24
C ALA A 340 5.58 9.73 -3.03
N LEU A 341 6.20 8.93 -3.91
CA LEU A 341 5.48 8.03 -4.81
C LEU A 341 5.74 6.54 -4.53
N LEU A 342 6.98 6.19 -4.18
CA LEU A 342 7.40 4.81 -3.95
C LEU A 342 8.54 4.78 -2.93
N LEU A 343 8.45 3.86 -1.99
CA LEU A 343 9.51 3.54 -1.03
C LEU A 343 10.03 2.13 -1.35
N SER A 344 11.34 1.94 -1.44
CA SER A 344 11.95 0.62 -1.56
C SER A 344 12.87 0.35 -0.38
N GLN A 345 12.62 -0.75 0.32
CA GLN A 345 13.46 -1.22 1.42
C GLN A 345 13.82 -2.68 1.17
N TYR A 346 15.10 -3.00 1.06
CA TYR A 346 15.58 -4.34 0.70
C TYR A 346 14.94 -4.90 -0.59
N ALA A 347 14.79 -4.03 -1.60
CA ALA A 347 14.08 -4.30 -2.86
C ALA A 347 12.60 -4.69 -2.74
N VAL A 348 11.97 -4.47 -1.58
CA VAL A 348 10.53 -4.62 -1.39
C VAL A 348 9.87 -3.25 -1.57
N PRO A 349 9.10 -3.05 -2.65
CA PRO A 349 8.43 -1.77 -2.89
C PRO A 349 7.20 -1.64 -1.98
N LYS A 350 7.01 -0.43 -1.45
CA LYS A 350 5.89 -0.04 -0.58
C LYS A 350 5.42 1.35 -0.97
N LEU A 351 4.18 1.65 -0.61
CA LEU A 351 3.69 3.03 -0.64
C LEU A 351 4.37 3.82 0.50
N PRO A 352 4.68 5.11 0.27
CA PRO A 352 5.19 5.98 1.32
C PRO A 352 4.15 6.11 2.44
N GLN A 353 4.55 5.85 3.68
CA GLN A 353 3.67 5.98 4.84
C GLN A 353 4.38 6.70 5.96
N GLU A 354 3.62 7.46 6.73
CA GLU A 354 4.07 7.80 8.07
C GLU A 354 4.27 6.48 8.84
N PRO A 355 5.36 6.34 9.61
CA PRO A 355 5.65 5.11 10.35
C PRO A 355 4.53 4.75 11.34
N PHE A 356 3.74 5.75 11.75
CA PHE A 356 2.61 5.59 12.65
C PHE A 356 1.44 6.47 12.20
N ASP A 357 0.23 6.05 12.53
CA ASP A 357 -0.96 6.89 12.38
C ASP A 357 -0.96 7.94 13.52
N LYS A 358 -0.75 9.21 13.15
CA LYS A 358 -0.70 10.32 14.10
C LYS A 358 -1.98 10.44 14.93
N ALA A 359 -3.15 10.28 14.32
CA ALA A 359 -4.42 10.39 15.01
C ALA A 359 -4.58 9.26 16.03
N ALA A 360 -4.27 8.03 15.61
CA ALA A 360 -4.25 6.89 16.51
C ALA A 360 -3.24 7.08 17.66
N PHE A 361 -2.03 7.57 17.37
CA PHE A 361 -1.01 7.86 18.39
C PHE A 361 -1.55 8.82 19.46
N LEU A 362 -2.10 9.96 19.03
CA LEU A 362 -2.61 10.98 19.95
C LEU A 362 -3.78 10.47 20.79
N ALA A 363 -4.70 9.69 20.20
CA ALA A 363 -5.81 9.08 20.92
C ALA A 363 -5.34 8.06 21.97
N ASN A 364 -4.38 7.20 21.62
CA ASN A 364 -3.80 6.23 22.56
C ASN A 364 -3.03 6.93 23.68
N TYR A 365 -2.29 8.00 23.36
CA TYR A 365 -1.59 8.79 24.36
C TYR A 365 -2.55 9.42 25.38
N ALA A 366 -3.66 10.00 24.91
CA ALA A 366 -4.69 10.58 25.77
C ALA A 366 -5.36 9.53 26.67
N ARG A 367 -5.64 8.31 26.15
CA ARG A 367 -6.14 7.19 26.96
C ARG A 367 -5.16 6.76 28.04
N LEU A 368 -3.90 6.59 27.65
CA LEU A 368 -2.85 6.14 28.54
C LEU A 368 -2.55 7.19 29.62
N PHE A 369 -2.60 8.48 29.29
CA PHE A 369 -2.33 9.58 30.22
C PHE A 369 -3.47 10.64 30.22
N PRO A 370 -4.61 10.38 30.86
CA PRO A 370 -5.79 11.26 30.82
C PRO A 370 -5.59 12.65 31.43
N LEU A 371 -4.60 12.79 32.31
CA LEU A 371 -4.25 14.07 32.94
C LEU A 371 -3.32 14.93 32.06
N SER A 372 -2.82 14.39 30.94
CA SER A 372 -1.94 15.11 30.02
C SER A 372 -2.75 15.99 29.05
N SER A 373 -2.16 17.11 28.63
CA SER A 373 -2.77 17.98 27.62
C SER A 373 -2.56 17.45 26.20
N GLN A 374 -3.43 17.85 25.27
CA GLN A 374 -3.25 17.56 23.84
C GLN A 374 -1.90 18.05 23.31
N ASP A 375 -1.43 19.21 23.77
CA ASP A 375 -0.11 19.75 23.44
C ASP A 375 1.03 18.84 23.90
N SER A 376 0.86 18.12 25.01
CA SER A 376 1.85 17.15 25.50
C SER A 376 1.94 15.94 24.58
N GLY A 377 0.79 15.44 24.10
CA GLY A 377 0.75 14.37 23.10
C GLY A 377 1.37 14.79 21.76
N LEU A 378 1.05 16.00 21.27
CA LEU A 378 1.67 16.57 20.06
C LEU A 378 3.18 16.76 20.22
N HIS A 379 3.61 17.19 21.40
CA HIS A 379 5.03 17.33 21.70
C HIS A 379 5.75 15.97 21.65
N LEU A 380 5.17 14.92 22.25
CA LEU A 380 5.75 13.59 22.19
C LEU A 380 5.75 13.01 20.77
N TRP A 381 4.71 13.28 19.97
CA TRP A 381 4.70 12.93 18.55
C TRP A 381 5.89 13.54 17.80
N ASN A 382 6.18 14.82 18.01
CA ASN A 382 7.32 15.47 17.38
C ASN A 382 8.66 14.87 17.85
N LEU A 383 8.74 14.47 19.12
CA LEU A 383 9.91 13.75 19.66
C LEU A 383 10.06 12.37 19.02
N LEU A 384 8.98 11.60 18.84
CA LEU A 384 8.97 10.31 18.14
C LEU A 384 9.49 10.46 16.70
N MET A 385 8.96 11.44 15.96
CA MET A 385 9.41 11.72 14.59
C MET A 385 10.88 12.14 14.55
N THR A 386 11.29 12.97 15.50
CA THR A 386 12.70 13.38 15.66
C THR A 386 13.58 12.17 15.95
N GLN A 387 13.19 11.31 16.89
CA GLN A 387 13.92 10.11 17.28
C GLN A 387 14.07 9.14 16.10
N THR A 388 12.99 8.93 15.34
CA THR A 388 12.97 8.06 14.14
C THR A 388 13.92 8.57 13.05
N SER A 389 14.09 9.89 12.93
CA SER A 389 15.02 10.51 11.97
C SER A 389 16.50 10.38 12.35
N GLN A 390 16.84 9.99 13.59
CA GLN A 390 18.23 9.97 14.06
C GLN A 390 19.04 8.78 13.57
N GLY A 391 20.35 8.95 13.41
CA GLY A 391 21.32 7.99 12.86
C GLY A 391 21.41 6.61 13.56
N HIS A 392 20.90 6.48 14.77
CA HIS A 392 21.24 5.43 15.73
C HIS A 392 20.04 5.06 16.61
N GLY A 393 20.09 3.88 17.21
CA GLY A 393 19.09 3.41 18.15
C GLY A 393 19.01 4.28 19.41
N SER A 394 17.81 4.38 19.98
CA SER A 394 17.52 5.18 21.17
C SER A 394 16.22 4.70 21.83
N MET A 395 16.02 5.06 23.10
CA MET A 395 14.80 4.73 23.83
C MET A 395 14.30 5.92 24.64
N ILE A 396 13.00 6.21 24.52
CA ILE A 396 12.27 7.13 25.39
C ILE A 396 11.25 6.32 26.18
N VAL A 397 11.16 6.56 27.48
CA VAL A 397 10.08 6.05 28.33
C VAL A 397 9.33 7.22 28.93
N VAL A 398 8.01 7.22 28.78
CA VAL A 398 7.09 8.13 29.45
C VAL A 398 6.47 7.38 30.62
N ALA A 399 6.61 7.90 31.82
CA ALA A 399 6.08 7.28 33.04
C ALA A 399 5.33 8.30 33.88
N GLU A 400 4.13 7.94 34.34
CA GLU A 400 3.32 8.81 35.22
C GLU A 400 4.06 9.14 36.53
N ASP A 401 4.91 8.22 37.00
CA ASP A 401 5.75 8.31 38.20
C ASP A 401 7.23 8.66 37.89
N ALA A 402 7.52 9.30 36.75
CA ALA A 402 8.88 9.54 36.27
C ALA A 402 9.83 10.20 37.29
N ALA A 403 9.35 11.14 38.11
CA ALA A 403 10.15 11.79 39.14
C ALA A 403 10.60 10.79 40.24
N CYS A 404 9.70 9.90 40.66
CA CYS A 404 10.01 8.85 41.63
C CYS A 404 10.99 7.83 41.04
N GLU A 405 10.77 7.43 39.79
CA GLU A 405 11.65 6.48 39.10
C GLU A 405 13.04 7.03 38.83
N ALA A 406 13.16 8.32 38.46
CA ALA A 406 14.45 8.98 38.33
C ALA A 406 15.25 9.00 39.64
N ASN A 407 14.56 9.04 40.79
CA ASN A 407 15.19 8.93 42.11
C ASN A 407 15.59 7.48 42.43
N ARG A 408 14.70 6.52 42.19
CA ARG A 408 14.93 5.09 42.45
C ARG A 408 16.11 4.56 41.62
N LEU A 409 16.17 4.93 40.34
CA LEU A 409 17.18 4.52 39.38
C LEU A 409 18.40 5.46 39.30
N CYS A 410 18.58 6.38 40.26
CA CYS A 410 19.64 7.40 40.21
C CYS A 410 21.08 6.85 40.21
N LYS A 411 21.27 5.58 40.58
CA LYS A 411 22.57 4.88 40.50
C LYS A 411 22.79 4.14 39.18
N GLN A 412 21.77 4.10 38.33
CA GLN A 412 21.73 3.38 37.06
C GLN A 412 21.44 4.33 35.89
N GLY A 413 21.68 5.62 36.08
CA GLY A 413 21.50 6.67 35.07
C GLY A 413 21.80 8.04 35.62
N THR A 414 21.59 9.07 34.81
CA THR A 414 21.86 10.46 35.17
C THR A 414 20.55 11.19 35.44
N ARG A 415 20.23 11.42 36.72
CA ARG A 415 19.11 12.27 37.11
C ARG A 415 19.44 13.73 36.79
N ILE A 416 18.51 14.43 36.15
CA ILE A 416 18.63 15.84 35.81
C ILE A 416 17.57 16.66 36.56
N VAL A 417 17.75 17.98 36.54
CA VAL A 417 16.66 18.87 36.93
C VAL A 417 15.56 18.74 35.87
N PRO A 418 14.28 18.54 36.24
CA PRO A 418 13.20 18.36 35.29
C PRO A 418 13.20 19.44 34.21
N THR A 419 13.40 19.05 32.96
CA THR A 419 13.58 19.97 31.83
C THR A 419 12.74 19.50 30.65
N LYS A 420 11.98 20.39 30.03
CA LYS A 420 11.19 20.05 28.83
C LYS A 420 12.11 19.53 27.73
N LEU A 421 11.86 18.32 27.24
CA LEU A 421 12.71 17.70 26.23
C LEU A 421 12.43 18.32 24.86
N THR A 422 13.33 19.16 24.35
CA THR A 422 13.22 19.69 22.98
C THR A 422 13.84 18.74 21.96
N GLU A 423 13.53 18.90 20.68
CA GLU A 423 14.16 18.13 19.59
C GLU A 423 15.69 18.30 19.56
N SER A 424 16.17 19.52 19.84
CA SER A 424 17.60 19.82 19.94
C SER A 424 18.26 19.10 21.11
N LEU A 425 17.61 19.09 22.28
CA LEU A 425 18.10 18.38 23.46
C LEU A 425 18.08 16.87 23.22
N LEU A 426 17.00 16.32 22.64
CA LEU A 426 16.89 14.91 22.25
C LEU A 426 18.07 14.52 21.36
N ARG A 427 18.39 15.29 20.31
CA ARG A 427 19.56 15.02 19.44
C ARG A 427 20.89 15.02 20.21
N SER A 428 21.03 15.85 21.24
CA SER A 428 22.25 15.88 22.05
C SER A 428 22.38 14.70 23.01
N VAL A 429 21.26 14.22 23.56
CA VAL A 429 21.28 13.20 24.63
C VAL A 429 21.09 11.78 24.13
N SER A 430 20.48 11.58 22.95
CA SER A 430 20.24 10.25 22.38
C SER A 430 21.50 9.47 22.02
N GLY A 431 22.68 10.11 21.99
CA GLY A 431 23.96 9.43 21.79
C GLY A 431 24.48 8.70 23.04
N ILE A 432 23.82 8.86 24.19
CA ILE A 432 24.14 8.17 25.44
C ILE A 432 23.38 6.85 25.49
N ASP A 433 24.06 5.76 25.85
CA ASP A 433 23.43 4.46 26.05
C ASP A 433 22.41 4.49 27.21
N GLY A 434 21.31 3.77 27.03
CA GLY A 434 20.22 3.69 27.99
C GLY A 434 18.98 4.46 27.54
N THR A 435 18.19 4.89 28.52
CA THR A 435 16.82 5.39 28.30
C THR A 435 16.68 6.84 28.75
N ILE A 436 15.92 7.62 27.99
CA ILE A 436 15.47 8.95 28.37
C ILE A 436 14.12 8.81 29.08
N LEU A 437 14.02 9.28 30.32
CA LEU A 437 12.82 9.15 31.15
C LEU A 437 12.05 10.47 31.21
N LEU A 438 10.84 10.46 30.67
CA LEU A 438 9.91 11.58 30.62
C LEU A 438 8.70 11.36 31.54
N ASP A 439 8.10 12.45 32.02
CA ASP A 439 6.72 12.43 32.49
C ASP A 439 5.71 12.68 31.34
N PRO A 440 4.40 12.48 31.57
CA PRO A 440 3.39 12.69 30.53
C PRO A 440 3.24 14.14 30.04
N ALA A 441 3.83 15.11 30.74
CA ALA A 441 3.91 16.50 30.30
C ALA A 441 5.14 16.75 29.41
N GLY A 442 5.99 15.74 29.16
CA GLY A 442 7.21 15.84 28.35
C GLY A 442 8.40 16.48 29.06
N LEU A 443 8.39 16.55 30.39
CA LEU A 443 9.58 16.93 31.15
C LEU A 443 10.48 15.70 31.33
N CYS A 444 11.75 15.86 30.98
CA CYS A 444 12.78 14.85 31.17
C CYS A 444 13.32 14.94 32.60
N HIS A 445 13.25 13.81 33.31
CA HIS A 445 13.72 13.67 34.69
C HIS A 445 15.09 12.98 34.77
N ALA A 446 15.43 12.16 33.76
CA ALA A 446 16.71 11.47 33.72
C ALA A 446 17.10 10.99 32.31
N ILE A 447 18.40 10.80 32.09
CA ILE A 447 19.01 10.37 30.82
C ILE A 447 19.95 9.19 31.07
N GLY A 448 20.03 8.26 30.12
CA GLY A 448 20.91 7.10 30.18
C GLY A 448 20.52 6.14 31.30
N ILE A 449 19.22 6.03 31.60
CA ILE A 449 18.71 5.09 32.59
C ILE A 449 18.78 3.66 32.04
N ILE A 450 19.34 2.76 32.83
CA ILE A 450 19.20 1.32 32.65
C ILE A 450 17.92 0.90 33.37
N LEU A 451 16.95 0.44 32.59
CA LEU A 451 15.66 -0.04 33.09
C LEU A 451 15.82 -1.44 33.70
N ASP A 452 15.16 -1.64 34.84
CA ASP A 452 14.93 -2.95 35.43
C ASP A 452 13.58 -3.54 34.99
N GLY A 453 13.24 -4.73 35.47
CA GLY A 453 11.98 -5.40 35.16
C GLY A 453 12.12 -6.91 35.14
N GLU A 454 11.02 -7.59 35.45
CA GLU A 454 10.96 -9.05 35.46
C GLU A 454 10.78 -9.59 34.04
N ALA A 455 11.24 -10.82 33.77
CA ALA A 455 11.02 -11.43 32.47
C ALA A 455 9.52 -11.70 32.29
N THR A 456 8.99 -11.40 31.10
CA THR A 456 7.59 -11.62 30.74
C THR A 456 7.50 -12.51 29.50
N ASP A 457 6.37 -13.18 29.30
CA ASP A 457 6.13 -14.02 28.12
C ASP A 457 6.03 -13.21 26.81
N GLU A 458 5.90 -11.89 26.91
CA GLU A 458 5.91 -10.97 25.77
C GLU A 458 7.33 -10.59 25.31
N CYS A 459 8.35 -10.93 26.09
CA CYS A 459 9.75 -10.79 25.66
C CYS A 459 10.05 -11.82 24.55
N THR A 460 10.92 -11.45 23.61
CA THR A 460 11.31 -12.36 22.51
C THR A 460 12.81 -12.33 22.24
N PRO A 461 13.47 -13.50 22.04
CA PRO A 461 14.88 -13.57 21.69
C PRO A 461 15.18 -13.03 20.27
N SER A 462 14.17 -12.82 19.43
CA SER A 462 14.35 -12.23 18.09
C SER A 462 14.57 -10.72 18.10
N ARG A 463 14.33 -10.04 19.24
CA ARG A 463 14.48 -8.59 19.40
C ARG A 463 15.64 -8.26 20.34
N GLY A 464 16.19 -7.06 20.18
CA GLY A 464 17.34 -6.59 20.94
C GLY A 464 17.04 -6.26 22.41
N SER A 465 18.11 -5.96 23.17
CA SER A 465 18.03 -5.64 24.60
C SER A 465 17.16 -4.42 24.90
N ARG A 466 17.19 -3.38 24.05
CA ARG A 466 16.34 -2.19 24.19
C ARG A 466 14.86 -2.57 24.16
N TYR A 467 14.41 -3.26 23.12
CA TYR A 467 13.02 -3.71 23.01
C TYR A 467 12.57 -4.49 24.24
N ASN A 468 13.31 -5.55 24.60
CA ASN A 468 12.95 -6.40 25.73
C ASN A 468 13.00 -5.66 27.08
N SER A 469 13.88 -4.67 27.27
CA SER A 469 13.85 -3.81 28.47
C SER A 469 12.63 -2.90 28.50
N GLY A 470 12.21 -2.34 27.36
CA GLY A 470 10.98 -1.54 27.27
C GLY A 470 9.74 -2.36 27.62
N VAL A 471 9.61 -3.58 27.07
CA VAL A 471 8.51 -4.52 27.36
C VAL A 471 8.40 -4.78 28.86
N ARG A 472 9.49 -5.24 29.48
CA ARG A 472 9.52 -5.55 30.91
C ARG A 472 9.15 -4.34 31.76
N TYR A 473 9.74 -3.17 31.46
CA TYR A 473 9.55 -1.98 32.28
C TYR A 473 8.14 -1.40 32.21
N VAL A 474 7.49 -1.49 31.04
CA VAL A 474 6.10 -1.04 30.85
C VAL A 474 5.10 -2.01 31.49
N GLN A 475 5.37 -3.32 31.44
CA GLN A 475 4.43 -4.35 31.91
C GLN A 475 4.53 -4.69 33.39
N THR A 476 5.73 -4.60 33.98
CA THR A 476 5.93 -5.01 35.37
C THR A 476 5.31 -4.02 36.38
N SER A 477 4.89 -2.83 35.94
CA SER A 477 4.34 -1.80 36.82
C SER A 477 2.83 -1.67 36.74
N GLY A 478 2.17 -1.54 37.89
CA GLY A 478 0.76 -1.10 37.98
C GLY A 478 0.55 0.39 37.65
N THR A 479 1.61 1.12 37.28
CA THR A 479 1.56 2.52 36.84
C THR A 479 1.59 2.63 35.32
N ARG A 480 0.96 3.68 34.78
CA ARG A 480 0.82 3.86 33.33
C ARG A 480 2.13 4.31 32.73
N ARG A 481 2.61 3.58 31.72
CA ARG A 481 3.90 3.83 31.08
C ARG A 481 3.84 3.54 29.58
N LEU A 482 4.68 4.25 28.84
CA LEU A 482 4.85 4.12 27.40
C LEU A 482 6.36 4.05 27.10
N ALA A 483 6.80 3.11 26.28
CA ALA A 483 8.16 3.09 25.74
C ALA A 483 8.12 3.30 24.22
N ILE A 484 9.04 4.13 23.72
CA ILE A 484 9.31 4.34 22.31
C ILE A 484 10.73 3.85 22.06
N VAL A 485 10.85 2.77 21.30
CA VAL A 485 12.12 2.10 21.00
C VAL A 485 12.43 2.31 19.53
N VAL A 486 13.54 3.01 19.23
CA VAL A 486 14.11 3.05 17.89
C VAL A 486 15.34 2.15 17.90
N SER A 487 15.34 1.13 17.06
CA SER A 487 16.44 0.18 16.95
C SER A 487 17.51 0.67 15.96
N ASP A 488 18.72 0.12 16.07
CA ASP A 488 19.82 0.45 15.14
C ASP A 488 19.51 0.00 13.69
N ASP A 489 18.63 -1.00 13.52
CA ASP A 489 18.09 -1.46 12.23
C ASP A 489 16.89 -0.62 11.73
N ARG A 490 16.60 0.51 12.40
CA ARG A 490 15.52 1.46 12.09
C ARG A 490 14.10 0.91 12.27
N THR A 491 13.94 -0.22 12.94
CA THR A 491 12.62 -0.59 13.45
C THR A 491 12.22 0.33 14.60
N VAL A 492 10.97 0.78 14.60
CA VAL A 492 10.41 1.61 15.66
C VAL A 492 9.27 0.84 16.31
N ASP A 493 9.32 0.68 17.62
CA ASP A 493 8.26 0.06 18.42
C ASP A 493 7.73 1.06 19.45
N ILE A 494 6.42 0.99 19.66
CA ILE A 494 5.75 1.71 20.74
C ILE A 494 5.09 0.66 21.62
N ILE A 495 5.35 0.74 22.92
CA ILE A 495 4.97 -0.26 23.92
C ILE A 495 4.18 0.47 25.02
N PRO A 496 2.91 0.13 25.30
CA PRO A 496 2.13 -0.93 24.65
C PRO A 496 1.82 -0.59 23.17
N GLN A 497 1.49 -1.61 22.38
CA GLN A 497 1.19 -1.43 20.96
C GLN A 497 0.01 -0.48 20.76
N ILE A 498 0.19 0.50 19.89
CA ILE A 498 -0.87 1.46 19.50
C ILE A 498 -1.92 0.73 18.69
N LYS A 499 -3.17 0.75 19.16
CA LYS A 499 -4.33 0.31 18.39
C LYS A 499 -4.77 1.42 17.45
N ARG A 500 -5.14 1.09 16.21
CA ARG A 500 -5.69 2.06 15.25
C ARG A 500 -7.08 2.51 15.70
N LEU A 501 -7.53 3.64 15.18
CA LEU A 501 -8.94 4.03 15.31
C LEU A 501 -9.75 3.28 14.25
N CYS A 502 -10.99 2.92 14.56
CA CYS A 502 -11.88 2.19 13.66
C CYS A 502 -13.21 2.92 13.50
N SER A 503 -13.78 2.97 12.29
CA SER A 503 -15.03 3.68 12.05
C SER A 503 -16.26 2.93 12.59
N ARG A 504 -17.13 3.61 13.33
CA ARG A 504 -18.43 3.12 13.81
C ARG A 504 -19.31 2.71 12.65
N SER A 505 -19.45 3.59 11.65
CA SER A 505 -20.30 3.33 10.49
C SER A 505 -19.78 2.13 9.69
N LYS A 506 -18.46 1.96 9.59
CA LYS A 506 -17.87 0.81 8.90
C LYS A 506 -18.11 -0.50 9.64
N ILE A 507 -17.90 -0.53 10.96
CA ILE A 507 -18.21 -1.72 11.77
C ILE A 507 -19.68 -2.07 11.60
N GLU A 508 -20.58 -1.10 11.76
CA GLU A 508 -22.02 -1.33 11.65
C GLU A 508 -22.42 -1.79 10.24
N GLN A 509 -21.84 -1.21 9.19
CA GLN A 509 -22.05 -1.67 7.81
C GLN A 509 -21.64 -3.13 7.64
N CYS A 510 -20.51 -3.55 8.20
CA CYS A 510 -20.06 -4.94 8.15
C CYS A 510 -20.97 -5.88 8.96
N VAL A 511 -21.48 -5.45 10.11
CA VAL A 511 -22.46 -6.21 10.90
C VAL A 511 -23.76 -6.38 10.13
N VAL A 512 -24.34 -5.31 9.57
CA VAL A 512 -25.57 -5.37 8.78
C VAL A 512 -25.39 -6.23 7.53
N THR A 513 -24.24 -6.11 6.86
CA THR A 513 -23.89 -6.97 5.72
C THR A 513 -23.85 -8.44 6.12
N LEU A 514 -23.29 -8.77 7.30
CA LEU A 514 -23.27 -10.13 7.82
C LEU A 514 -24.69 -10.61 8.19
N GLU A 515 -25.53 -9.78 8.79
CA GLU A 515 -26.93 -10.12 9.11
C GLU A 515 -27.76 -10.49 7.88
N ALA A 516 -27.51 -9.80 6.76
CA ALA A 516 -28.13 -10.09 5.47
C ALA A 516 -27.48 -11.27 4.72
N ALA A 517 -26.33 -11.75 5.18
CA ALA A 517 -25.56 -12.76 4.48
C ALA A 517 -26.19 -14.16 4.54
N THR A 518 -25.80 -14.97 3.57
CA THR A 518 -26.12 -16.38 3.39
C THR A 518 -24.84 -17.21 3.49
N LEU A 519 -24.95 -18.54 3.40
CA LEU A 519 -23.76 -19.42 3.35
C LEU A 519 -22.82 -19.09 2.18
N ASP A 520 -23.30 -18.41 1.14
CA ASP A 520 -22.51 -18.15 -0.08
C ASP A 520 -21.71 -16.84 -0.01
N ASN A 521 -22.10 -15.88 0.84
CA ASN A 521 -21.51 -14.53 0.84
C ASN A 521 -21.13 -13.98 2.24
N TYR A 522 -21.22 -14.79 3.29
CA TYR A 522 -20.86 -14.36 4.65
C TYR A 522 -19.36 -14.11 4.87
N HIS A 523 -18.49 -14.68 4.04
CA HIS A 523 -17.05 -14.76 4.30
C HIS A 523 -16.38 -13.40 4.47
N ASP A 524 -16.67 -12.44 3.60
CA ASP A 524 -15.98 -11.14 3.59
C ASP A 524 -16.28 -10.32 4.86
N SER A 525 -17.57 -10.15 5.20
CA SER A 525 -17.98 -9.42 6.41
C SER A 525 -17.56 -10.17 7.68
N ARG A 526 -17.68 -11.50 7.71
CA ARG A 526 -17.21 -12.33 8.84
C ARG A 526 -15.70 -12.19 9.05
N ASN A 527 -14.90 -12.30 7.99
CA ASN A 527 -13.44 -12.24 8.09
C ASN A 527 -12.98 -10.85 8.52
N TRP A 528 -13.58 -9.80 7.96
CA TRP A 528 -13.30 -8.44 8.38
C TRP A 528 -13.62 -8.23 9.86
N LEU A 529 -14.80 -8.64 10.32
CA LEU A 529 -15.18 -8.54 11.73
C LEU A 529 -14.24 -9.37 12.62
N ASN A 530 -13.85 -10.57 12.18
CA ASN A 530 -12.92 -11.42 12.90
C ASN A 530 -11.55 -10.77 13.10
N ASP A 531 -11.06 -10.03 12.10
CA ASP A 531 -9.81 -9.26 12.17
C ASP A 531 -9.95 -7.99 13.03
N HIS A 532 -11.20 -7.57 13.33
CA HIS A 532 -11.53 -6.35 14.08
C HIS A 532 -12.25 -6.64 15.41
N ARG A 533 -12.14 -7.87 15.96
CA ARG A 533 -12.80 -8.29 17.22
C ARG A 533 -12.67 -7.28 18.36
N PHE A 534 -11.49 -6.68 18.51
CA PHE A 534 -11.22 -5.67 19.54
C PHE A 534 -12.19 -4.49 19.53
N TYR A 535 -12.76 -4.12 18.38
CA TYR A 535 -13.62 -2.94 18.25
C TYR A 535 -15.12 -3.25 18.33
N ILE A 536 -15.50 -4.52 18.58
CA ILE A 536 -16.90 -4.95 18.55
C ILE A 536 -17.50 -4.83 19.96
N ASN A 537 -18.59 -4.07 20.08
CA ASN A 537 -19.27 -3.87 21.36
C ASN A 537 -20.21 -5.04 21.74
N ALA A 538 -20.76 -5.02 22.96
CA ALA A 538 -21.61 -6.09 23.47
C ALA A 538 -22.86 -6.38 22.62
N GLU A 539 -23.51 -5.33 22.11
CA GLU A 539 -24.70 -5.46 21.25
C GLU A 539 -24.35 -6.09 19.91
N GLN A 540 -23.27 -5.64 19.28
CA GLN A 540 -22.78 -6.18 18.02
C GLN A 540 -22.29 -7.63 18.18
N CYS A 541 -21.60 -7.97 19.26
CA CYS A 541 -21.24 -9.36 19.58
C CYS A 541 -22.48 -10.26 19.62
N ALA A 542 -23.58 -9.82 20.25
CA ALA A 542 -24.81 -10.59 20.31
C ALA A 542 -25.43 -10.79 18.91
N ARG A 543 -25.47 -9.73 18.08
CA ARG A 543 -25.97 -9.77 16.70
C ARG A 543 -25.15 -10.70 15.82
N ILE A 544 -23.82 -10.53 15.81
CA ILE A 544 -22.89 -11.36 15.04
C ILE A 544 -23.02 -12.83 15.43
N ASN A 545 -23.00 -13.12 16.74
CA ASN A 545 -23.09 -14.49 17.21
C ASN A 545 -24.45 -15.15 16.86
N ALA A 546 -25.56 -14.39 16.88
CA ALA A 546 -26.86 -14.90 16.44
C ALA A 546 -26.87 -15.27 14.94
N VAL A 547 -26.15 -14.51 14.11
CA VAL A 547 -25.99 -14.83 12.69
C VAL A 547 -25.09 -16.05 12.50
N LEU A 548 -23.98 -16.15 13.24
CA LEU A 548 -23.12 -17.34 13.21
C LEU A 548 -23.90 -18.59 13.62
N ASP A 549 -24.69 -18.53 14.69
CA ASP A 549 -25.57 -19.63 15.12
C ASP A 549 -26.59 -20.02 14.02
N LYS A 550 -27.13 -19.02 13.30
CA LYS A 550 -28.03 -19.25 12.16
C LYS A 550 -27.30 -19.95 11.00
N LEU A 551 -26.13 -19.46 10.61
CA LEU A 551 -25.31 -20.06 9.53
C LEU A 551 -24.86 -21.48 9.91
N ASP A 552 -24.52 -21.70 11.18
CA ASP A 552 -24.15 -23.00 11.73
C ASP A 552 -25.32 -23.99 11.72
N ALA A 553 -26.55 -23.52 11.87
CA ALA A 553 -27.74 -24.36 11.81
C ALA A 553 -28.14 -24.77 10.38
N VAL A 554 -27.67 -24.07 9.34
CA VAL A 554 -28.01 -24.41 7.94
C VAL A 554 -27.33 -25.73 7.54
N PRO A 555 -28.05 -26.68 6.92
CA PRO A 555 -27.45 -27.90 6.40
C PRO A 555 -26.34 -27.59 5.40
N LYS A 556 -25.13 -28.08 5.67
CA LYS A 556 -23.98 -27.91 4.77
C LYS A 556 -23.99 -28.99 3.69
N GLU A 557 -23.70 -28.60 2.45
CA GLU A 557 -23.54 -29.58 1.37
C GLU A 557 -22.31 -30.47 1.61
N VAL A 558 -22.37 -31.72 1.11
CA VAL A 558 -21.25 -32.66 1.19
C VAL A 558 -20.06 -32.11 0.41
N GLY A 559 -18.93 -31.90 1.10
CA GLY A 559 -17.70 -31.35 0.52
C GLY A 559 -17.47 -29.86 0.73
N LEU A 560 -18.42 -29.15 1.36
CA LEU A 560 -18.23 -27.74 1.76
C LEU A 560 -17.17 -27.64 2.87
N ILE A 561 -16.13 -26.86 2.63
CA ILE A 561 -15.16 -26.48 3.66
C ILE A 561 -15.76 -25.32 4.44
N TYR A 562 -16.24 -25.59 5.65
CA TYR A 562 -16.80 -24.59 6.54
C TYR A 562 -15.87 -24.38 7.74
N PHE A 563 -15.42 -23.14 7.93
CA PHE A 563 -14.56 -22.77 9.05
C PHE A 563 -15.42 -22.31 10.23
N GLU A 564 -15.40 -23.09 11.31
CA GLU A 564 -16.01 -22.70 12.58
C GLU A 564 -15.34 -21.42 13.09
N THR A 565 -16.15 -20.48 13.58
CA THR A 565 -15.68 -19.18 14.03
C THR A 565 -15.82 -19.13 15.53
N GLU A 566 -14.74 -18.80 16.25
CA GLU A 566 -14.83 -18.55 17.68
C GLU A 566 -15.87 -17.46 17.94
N ARG A 567 -16.68 -17.62 19.00
CA ARG A 567 -17.69 -16.62 19.33
C ARG A 567 -17.04 -15.27 19.58
N PHE A 568 -17.75 -14.21 19.22
CA PHE A 568 -17.32 -12.85 19.49
C PHE A 568 -17.59 -12.52 20.95
N GLU A 569 -16.55 -12.04 21.64
CA GLU A 569 -16.59 -11.57 23.02
C GLU A 569 -16.06 -10.14 23.08
N VAL A 570 -16.57 -9.36 24.03
CA VAL A 570 -16.13 -7.97 24.22
C VAL A 570 -14.75 -7.98 24.87
N ASP A 571 -13.83 -7.24 24.28
CA ASP A 571 -12.52 -7.02 24.87
C ASP A 571 -12.65 -6.06 26.07
N PRO A 572 -12.15 -6.39 27.27
CA PRO A 572 -12.24 -5.52 28.45
C PRO A 572 -11.56 -4.16 28.29
N GLU A 573 -10.59 -4.03 27.38
CA GLU A 573 -9.89 -2.77 27.10
C GLU A 573 -10.59 -1.91 26.03
N MET A 574 -11.63 -2.44 25.38
CA MET A 574 -12.39 -1.70 24.37
C MET A 574 -13.29 -0.65 25.02
N ASP A 575 -13.20 0.59 24.54
CA ASP A 575 -14.16 1.66 24.82
C ASP A 575 -14.45 2.52 23.58
N GLU A 576 -15.42 3.44 23.72
CA GLU A 576 -15.90 4.33 22.65
C GLU A 576 -14.82 5.26 22.06
N SER A 577 -13.70 5.49 22.75
CA SER A 577 -12.62 6.37 22.29
C SER A 577 -11.74 5.72 21.20
N TYR A 578 -11.86 4.41 20.98
CA TYR A 578 -11.22 3.72 19.86
C TYR A 578 -12.01 3.89 18.55
N LEU A 579 -13.22 4.46 18.62
CA LEU A 579 -14.13 4.56 17.50
C LEU A 579 -14.18 5.97 16.89
N ILE A 580 -14.21 5.96 15.56
CA ILE A 580 -14.45 7.02 14.57
C ILE A 580 -15.78 7.78 14.68
N ASP A 581 -16.00 8.77 13.81
CA ASP A 581 -17.28 9.10 13.13
C ASP A 581 -18.61 9.09 13.91
#